data_AF-U9TY85-F1
#
_entry.id   AF-U9TY85-F1
#
_cell.length_a   1.000
_cell.length_b   1.000
_cell.length_c   1.000
_cell.angle_alpha   90.00
_cell.angle_beta   90.00
_cell.angle_gamma   90.00
#
_symmetry.space_group_name_H-M   'P 1'
#
loop_
_entity.id
_entity.type
_entity.pdbx_description
1 polymer ?
#
loop_
_entity_poly.entity_id
_entity_poly.type
_entity_poly.pdbx_seq_one_letter_code
_entity_poly.pdbx_strand_id
1 'polypeptide(L)'
;MLFRELSKTGVKIPAIGMGTYTYGSADEQENIKALNRAFDLGCTFWDSADIYDNGANEILLSKVLKDRRNEVFLCTKFGIVRGPNGEFSVSGKPEYVHQSCENSLKRLGVDYIDLYYQHRVDPNTPIEDTVGALAELVKEG
;
A
#
# COMPACT_ATOMS: atom_id res chain seq x y z
N MET A 1 18.31 13.48 -3.71
CA MET A 1 17.66 12.45 -2.88
C MET A 1 18.73 11.47 -2.38
N LEU A 2 18.79 11.16 -1.09
CA LEU A 2 19.62 10.05 -0.59
C LEU A 2 18.85 8.74 -0.78
N PHE A 3 19.51 7.68 -1.23
CA PHE A 3 18.92 6.35 -1.38
C PHE A 3 19.52 5.37 -0.39
N ARG A 4 18.71 4.41 0.07
CA ARG A 4 19.14 3.28 0.90
C ARG A 4 18.65 1.99 0.28
N GLU A 5 19.41 0.92 0.50
CA GLU A 5 18.96 -0.42 0.13
C GLU A 5 17.88 -0.89 1.09
N LEU A 6 16.78 -1.42 0.56
CA LEU A 6 15.74 -2.05 1.36
C LEU A 6 16.22 -3.43 1.81
N SER A 7 16.68 -3.52 3.06
CA SER A 7 17.23 -4.75 3.64
C SER A 7 18.35 -5.35 2.77
N LYS A 8 18.21 -6.60 2.32
CA LYS A 8 19.15 -7.31 1.44
C LYS A 8 18.54 -7.62 0.07
N THR A 9 17.61 -6.78 -0.39
CA THR A 9 16.88 -7.01 -1.65
C THR A 9 17.63 -6.48 -2.89
N GLY A 10 18.67 -5.67 -2.71
CA GLY A 10 19.30 -4.90 -3.79
C GLY A 10 18.46 -3.70 -4.29
N VAL A 11 17.21 -3.56 -3.85
CA VAL A 11 16.33 -2.46 -4.26
C VAL A 11 16.70 -1.17 -3.52
N LYS A 12 16.97 -0.11 -4.28
CA LYS A 12 17.30 1.21 -3.72
C LYS A 12 16.06 2.09 -3.68
N ILE A 13 15.68 2.53 -2.50
CA ILE A 13 14.55 3.44 -2.26
C ILE A 13 15.03 4.76 -1.65
N PRO A 14 14.31 5.88 -1.87
CA PRO A 14 14.52 7.11 -1.11
C PRO A 14 14.62 6.87 0.39
N ALA A 15 15.62 7.47 1.04
CA ALA A 15 15.82 7.35 2.49
C ALA A 15 14.69 7.97 3.31
N ILE A 16 13.89 8.82 2.68
CA ILE A 16 12.68 9.44 3.24
C ILE A 16 11.51 8.98 2.37
N GLY A 17 10.55 8.30 3.00
CA GLY A 17 9.27 7.94 2.39
C GLY A 17 8.17 8.95 2.71
N MET A 18 7.08 8.85 1.96
CA MET A 18 5.86 9.62 2.16
C MET A 18 4.75 8.67 2.60
N GLY A 19 4.31 8.80 3.85
CA GLY A 19 3.10 8.13 4.32
C GLY A 19 1.86 8.87 3.80
N THR A 20 0.91 8.14 3.23
CA THR A 20 -0.25 8.73 2.55
C THR A 20 -1.51 8.78 3.42
N TYR A 21 -1.45 8.31 4.67
CA TYR A 21 -2.63 8.10 5.52
C TYR A 21 -3.61 9.27 5.59
N THR A 22 -3.12 10.49 5.78
CA THR A 22 -3.96 11.68 5.88
C THR A 22 -3.32 12.86 5.16
N TYR A 23 -4.15 13.61 4.44
CA TYR A 23 -3.78 14.86 3.77
C TYR A 23 -4.38 16.10 4.45
N GLY A 24 -4.98 15.93 5.64
CA GLY A 24 -5.64 17.02 6.37
C GLY A 24 -6.95 17.48 5.70
N SER A 25 -7.24 18.78 5.79
CA SER A 25 -8.47 19.40 5.27
C SER A 25 -8.40 19.77 3.78
N ALA A 26 -7.34 19.40 3.09
CA ALA A 26 -7.13 19.71 1.68
C ALA A 26 -8.14 18.96 0.79
N ASP A 27 -8.62 19.63 -0.25
CA ASP A 27 -9.51 19.00 -1.22
C ASP A 27 -8.77 18.00 -2.12
N GLU A 28 -9.52 17.21 -2.87
CA GLU A 28 -8.96 16.20 -3.75
C GLU A 28 -7.97 16.77 -4.78
N GLN A 29 -8.25 17.94 -5.35
CA GLN A 29 -7.41 18.55 -6.37
C GLN A 29 -6.11 19.07 -5.78
N GLU A 30 -6.15 19.62 -4.57
CA GLU A 30 -4.96 19.99 -3.81
C GLU A 30 -4.11 18.76 -3.47
N ASN A 31 -4.74 17.65 -3.08
CA ASN A 31 -4.03 16.40 -2.80
C ASN A 31 -3.35 15.85 -4.07
N ILE A 32 -4.04 15.85 -5.22
CA ILE A 32 -3.46 15.45 -6.51
C ILE A 32 -2.27 16.34 -6.89
N LYS A 33 -2.37 17.66 -6.68
CA LYS A 33 -1.25 18.59 -6.92
C LYS A 33 -0.07 18.29 -5.99
N ALA A 34 -0.33 18.03 -4.71
CA ALA A 34 0.71 17.68 -3.73
C ALA A 34 1.42 16.37 -4.09
N LEU A 35 0.67 15.34 -4.51
CA LEU A 35 1.22 14.06 -4.96
C LEU A 35 2.09 14.21 -6.21
N ASN A 36 1.64 14.98 -7.21
CA ASN A 36 2.47 15.30 -8.38
C ASN A 36 3.74 16.07 -7.98
N ARG A 37 3.61 17.04 -7.08
CA ARG A 37 4.77 17.79 -6.58
C ARG A 37 5.74 16.90 -5.81
N ALA A 38 5.25 15.91 -5.06
CA ALA A 38 6.09 14.95 -4.35
C ALA A 38 6.97 14.17 -5.33
N PHE A 39 6.41 13.68 -6.44
CA PHE A 39 7.19 13.08 -7.51
C PHE A 39 8.24 14.03 -8.09
N ASP A 40 7.88 15.28 -8.40
CA ASP A 40 8.81 16.26 -8.99
C ASP A 40 9.97 16.62 -8.06
N LEU A 41 9.77 16.44 -6.75
CA LEU A 41 10.80 16.60 -5.73
C LEU A 41 11.63 15.31 -5.52
N GLY A 42 11.24 14.21 -6.16
CA GLY A 42 11.85 12.88 -6.07
C GLY A 42 11.41 12.08 -4.83
N CYS A 43 10.32 12.47 -4.18
CA CYS A 43 9.69 11.71 -3.09
C CYS A 43 8.95 10.52 -3.70
N THR A 44 9.69 9.46 -4.06
CA THR A 44 9.20 8.31 -4.82
C THR A 44 9.11 7.02 -4.01
N PHE A 45 9.04 7.11 -2.68
CA PHE A 45 8.77 5.98 -1.79
C PHE A 45 7.47 6.24 -1.05
N TRP A 46 6.37 5.59 -1.43
CA TRP A 46 5.04 5.89 -0.93
C TRP A 46 4.47 4.74 -0.11
N ASP A 47 3.78 5.07 0.97
CA ASP A 47 3.25 4.08 1.91
C ASP A 47 1.77 4.31 2.23
N SER A 48 0.92 3.37 1.83
CA SER A 48 -0.54 3.38 1.97
C SER A 48 -1.08 2.17 2.77
N ALA A 49 -2.40 2.02 2.88
CA ALA A 49 -3.07 0.82 3.38
C ALA A 49 -4.51 0.74 2.85
N ASP A 50 -5.02 -0.48 2.69
CA ASP A 50 -6.41 -0.75 2.28
C ASP A 50 -7.46 -0.07 3.17
N ILE A 51 -7.19 0.02 4.47
CA ILE A 51 -8.10 0.57 5.48
C ILE A 51 -8.15 2.10 5.48
N TYR A 52 -7.17 2.77 4.85
CA TYR A 52 -7.06 4.23 4.89
C TYR A 52 -8.24 4.87 4.16
N ASP A 53 -9.10 5.53 4.95
CA ASP A 53 -10.39 6.05 4.53
C ASP A 53 -11.22 5.01 3.74
N ASN A 54 -11.22 3.76 4.24
CA ASN A 54 -11.93 2.63 3.64
C ASN A 54 -11.59 2.42 2.15
N GLY A 55 -10.32 2.58 1.79
CA GLY A 55 -9.79 2.43 0.44
C GLY A 55 -9.83 3.70 -0.41
N ALA A 56 -10.45 4.79 0.06
CA ALA A 56 -10.46 6.05 -0.68
C ALA A 56 -9.05 6.63 -0.87
N ASN A 57 -8.11 6.33 0.04
CA ASN A 57 -6.72 6.70 -0.12
C ASN A 57 -6.08 6.09 -1.38
N GLU A 58 -6.26 4.78 -1.58
CA GLU A 58 -5.73 4.08 -2.76
C GLU A 58 -6.38 4.58 -4.06
N ILE A 59 -7.68 4.90 -4.00
CA ILE A 59 -8.40 5.53 -5.12
C ILE A 59 -7.87 6.93 -5.43
N LEU A 60 -7.45 7.70 -4.42
CA LEU A 60 -6.82 9.00 -4.64
C LEU A 60 -5.45 8.83 -5.32
N LEU A 61 -4.63 7.88 -4.85
CA LEU A 61 -3.32 7.59 -5.42
C LEU A 61 -3.43 7.15 -6.89
N SER A 62 -4.44 6.34 -7.25
CA SER A 62 -4.64 5.86 -8.63
C SER A 62 -4.73 6.97 -9.66
N LYS A 63 -5.29 8.14 -9.27
CA LYS A 63 -5.43 9.32 -10.14
C LYS A 63 -4.10 9.87 -10.62
N VAL A 64 -3.03 9.66 -9.86
CA VAL A 64 -1.66 10.07 -10.21
C VAL A 64 -0.85 8.88 -10.73
N LEU A 65 -1.04 7.69 -10.15
CA LEU A 65 -0.32 6.48 -10.54
C LEU A 65 -0.60 6.05 -11.98
N LYS A 66 -1.81 6.31 -12.51
CA LYS A 66 -2.17 6.00 -13.90
C LYS A 66 -1.13 6.50 -14.93
N ASP A 67 -0.45 7.61 -14.64
CA ASP A 67 0.54 8.23 -15.53
C ASP A 67 1.98 8.04 -15.03
N ARG A 68 2.16 7.70 -13.74
CA ARG A 68 3.47 7.76 -13.04
C ARG A 68 3.82 6.51 -12.23
N ARG A 69 3.12 5.38 -12.45
CA ARG A 69 3.31 4.14 -11.66
C ARG A 69 4.76 3.67 -11.61
N ASN A 70 5.48 3.76 -12.72
CA ASN A 70 6.86 3.29 -12.83
C ASN A 70 7.88 4.20 -12.12
N GLU A 71 7.45 5.37 -11.63
CA GLU A 71 8.32 6.33 -10.94
C GLU A 71 8.34 6.13 -9.42
N VAL A 72 7.43 5.33 -8.85
CA VAL A 72 7.28 5.16 -7.39
C VAL A 72 7.57 3.73 -6.95
N PHE A 73 8.26 3.59 -5.83
CA PHE A 73 8.25 2.40 -5.01
C PHE A 73 7.01 2.43 -4.11
N LEU A 74 5.99 1.67 -4.48
CA LEU A 74 4.66 1.72 -3.90
C LEU A 74 4.46 0.61 -2.87
N CYS A 75 4.17 1.02 -1.63
CA CYS A 75 3.74 0.13 -0.58
C CYS A 75 2.25 0.26 -0.29
N THR A 76 1.60 -0.86 0.00
CA THR A 76 0.30 -0.87 0.67
C THR A 76 0.23 -2.05 1.66
N LYS A 77 -0.79 -2.04 2.49
CA LYS A 77 -0.95 -2.97 3.60
C LYS A 77 -2.34 -3.57 3.61
N PHE A 78 -2.43 -4.72 4.26
CA PHE A 78 -3.69 -5.42 4.51
C PHE A 78 -3.80 -5.89 5.96
N GLY A 79 -4.97 -6.41 6.31
CA GLY A 79 -5.14 -7.22 7.52
C GLY A 79 -5.94 -6.54 8.62
N ILE A 80 -6.25 -5.25 8.50
CA ILE A 80 -7.27 -4.62 9.35
C ILE A 80 -8.62 -4.75 8.64
N VAL A 81 -9.57 -5.38 9.32
CA VAL A 81 -10.93 -5.58 8.82
C VAL A 81 -11.85 -4.59 9.52
N ARG A 82 -12.66 -3.86 8.75
CA ARG A 82 -13.75 -3.04 9.29
C ARG A 82 -15.06 -3.77 9.13
N GLY A 83 -15.70 -4.11 10.25
CA GLY A 83 -17.02 -4.72 10.25
C GLY A 83 -18.13 -3.73 9.92
N PRO A 84 -19.36 -4.23 9.67
CA PRO A 84 -20.49 -3.42 9.20
C PRO A 84 -20.91 -2.30 10.18
N ASN A 85 -20.63 -2.43 11.47
CA ASN A 85 -20.95 -1.41 12.47
C ASN A 85 -19.74 -0.54 12.84
N GLY A 86 -18.64 -0.64 12.09
CA GLY A 86 -17.42 0.12 12.30
C GLY A 86 -16.44 -0.50 13.31
N GLU A 87 -16.71 -1.71 13.78
CA GLU A 87 -15.78 -2.49 14.59
C GLU A 87 -14.51 -2.84 13.80
N PHE A 88 -13.38 -2.89 14.50
CA PHE A 88 -12.11 -3.29 13.92
C PHE A 88 -11.72 -4.68 14.41
N SER A 89 -11.32 -5.53 13.47
CA SER A 89 -10.66 -6.81 13.75
C SER A 89 -9.43 -6.96 12.86
N VAL A 90 -8.71 -8.07 13.03
CA VAL A 90 -7.51 -8.39 12.24
C VAL A 90 -7.71 -9.74 11.58
N SER A 91 -7.28 -9.88 10.33
CA SER A 91 -7.29 -11.15 9.60
C SER A 91 -5.95 -11.37 8.90
N GLY A 92 -5.29 -12.47 9.24
CA GLY A 92 -4.10 -12.97 8.56
C GLY A 92 -4.40 -14.18 7.67
N LYS A 93 -5.67 -14.56 7.54
CA LYS A 93 -6.08 -15.77 6.81
C LYS A 93 -5.67 -15.70 5.34
N PRO A 94 -5.12 -16.79 4.75
CA PRO A 94 -4.65 -16.81 3.37
C PRO A 94 -5.65 -16.24 2.35
N GLU A 95 -6.93 -16.62 2.44
CA GLU A 95 -7.98 -16.12 1.56
C GLU A 95 -8.20 -14.61 1.67
N TYR A 96 -8.01 -14.05 2.87
CA TYR A 96 -8.12 -12.61 3.09
C TYR A 96 -6.91 -11.85 2.54
N VAL A 97 -5.70 -12.45 2.61
CA VAL A 97 -4.47 -11.86 2.04
C VAL A 97 -4.65 -11.65 0.53
N HIS A 98 -5.04 -12.71 -0.17
CA HIS A 98 -5.30 -12.72 -1.62
C HIS A 98 -6.40 -11.72 -1.98
N GLN A 99 -7.55 -11.82 -1.32
CA GLN A 99 -8.69 -10.93 -1.58
C GLN A 99 -8.34 -9.44 -1.36
N SER A 100 -7.57 -9.14 -0.32
CA SER A 100 -7.15 -7.76 -0.02
C SER A 100 -6.15 -7.24 -1.05
N CYS A 101 -5.28 -8.10 -1.57
CA CYS A 101 -4.30 -7.74 -2.58
C CYS A 101 -5.00 -7.35 -3.88
N GLU A 102 -5.89 -8.22 -4.38
CA GLU A 102 -6.69 -7.96 -5.59
C GLU A 102 -7.50 -6.67 -5.48
N ASN A 103 -8.13 -6.44 -4.32
CA ASN A 103 -8.90 -5.23 -4.08
C ASN A 103 -8.02 -3.98 -4.06
N SER A 104 -6.81 -4.07 -3.52
CA SER A 104 -5.85 -2.96 -3.48
C SER A 104 -5.34 -2.65 -4.88
N LEU A 105 -4.92 -3.67 -5.65
CA LEU A 105 -4.52 -3.53 -7.07
C LEU A 105 -5.61 -2.83 -7.89
N LYS A 106 -6.87 -3.27 -7.71
CA LYS A 106 -8.02 -2.66 -8.39
C LYS A 106 -8.26 -1.20 -8.00
N ARG A 107 -8.17 -0.85 -6.72
CA ARG A 107 -8.36 0.54 -6.25
C ARG A 107 -7.22 1.45 -6.69
N LEU A 108 -5.99 0.96 -6.63
CA LEU A 108 -4.77 1.64 -7.07
C LEU A 108 -4.72 1.77 -8.60
N GLY A 109 -5.41 0.90 -9.34
CA GLY A 109 -5.39 0.87 -10.80
C GLY A 109 -4.02 0.48 -11.34
N VAL A 110 -3.36 -0.49 -10.71
CA VAL A 110 -2.00 -0.94 -11.02
C VAL A 110 -1.95 -2.47 -11.08
N ASP A 111 -0.98 -3.01 -11.82
CA ASP A 111 -0.85 -4.46 -12.00
C ASP A 111 0.06 -5.11 -10.94
N TYR A 112 0.85 -4.32 -10.21
CA TYR A 112 1.78 -4.82 -9.18
C TYR A 112 2.00 -3.80 -8.05
N ILE A 113 2.42 -4.31 -6.88
CA ILE A 113 2.78 -3.53 -5.67
C ILE A 113 4.24 -3.87 -5.31
N ASP A 114 5.08 -2.86 -5.06
CA ASP A 114 6.52 -3.09 -4.83
C ASP A 114 6.80 -3.73 -3.45
N LEU A 115 6.00 -3.37 -2.44
CA LEU A 115 6.04 -4.00 -1.11
C LEU A 115 4.64 -4.08 -0.51
N TYR A 116 4.14 -5.30 -0.37
CA TYR A 116 2.86 -5.59 0.25
C TYR A 116 3.07 -6.29 1.60
N TYR A 117 2.46 -5.79 2.66
CA TYR A 117 2.71 -6.31 4.01
C TYR A 117 1.53 -6.24 4.97
N GLN A 118 1.57 -7.11 5.97
CA GLN A 118 0.52 -7.19 6.98
C GLN A 118 0.59 -6.00 7.94
N HIS A 119 -0.54 -5.32 8.12
CA HIS A 119 -0.67 -4.13 8.93
C HIS A 119 -0.61 -4.44 10.43
N ARG A 120 -1.23 -5.57 10.84
CA ARG A 120 -1.21 -6.12 12.20
C ARG A 120 -1.25 -7.64 12.13
N VAL A 121 -0.47 -8.30 12.98
CA VAL A 121 -0.46 -9.77 13.08
C VAL A 121 -1.80 -10.24 13.65
N ASP A 122 -2.42 -11.19 12.98
CA ASP A 122 -3.60 -11.90 13.47
C ASP A 122 -3.16 -13.00 14.44
N PRO A 123 -3.50 -12.91 15.74
CA PRO A 123 -3.08 -13.92 16.72
C PRO A 123 -3.78 -15.27 16.53
N ASN A 124 -4.84 -15.35 15.71
CA ASN A 124 -5.61 -16.58 15.50
C ASN A 124 -5.22 -17.32 14.21
N THR A 125 -4.33 -16.76 13.40
CA THR A 125 -3.81 -17.40 12.18
C THR A 125 -2.32 -17.68 12.37
N PRO A 126 -1.85 -18.93 12.18
CA PRO A 126 -0.42 -19.23 12.16
C PRO A 126 0.32 -18.31 11.18
N ILE A 127 1.43 -17.72 11.60
CA ILE A 127 2.13 -16.71 10.79
C ILE A 127 2.64 -17.31 9.47
N GLU A 128 2.97 -18.60 9.47
CA GLU A 128 3.39 -19.36 8.30
C GLU A 128 2.30 -19.40 7.22
N ASP A 129 1.02 -19.44 7.60
CA ASP A 129 -0.09 -19.43 6.65
C ASP A 129 -0.22 -18.06 5.98
N THR A 130 -0.11 -16.98 6.77
CA THR A 130 -0.13 -15.60 6.25
C THR A 130 1.06 -15.33 5.33
N VAL A 131 2.26 -15.72 5.75
CA VAL A 131 3.49 -15.54 4.97
C VAL A 131 3.51 -16.45 3.75
N GLY A 132 2.92 -17.65 3.84
CA GLY A 132 2.71 -18.55 2.71
C GLY A 132 1.89 -17.89 1.61
N ALA A 133 0.76 -17.27 1.96
CA ALA A 133 -0.07 -16.54 1.01
C ALA A 133 0.66 -15.33 0.39
N LEU A 134 1.45 -14.60 1.17
CA LEU A 134 2.31 -13.53 0.64
C LEU A 134 3.36 -14.06 -0.34
N ALA A 135 3.95 -15.23 -0.07
CA ALA A 135 4.91 -15.86 -0.96
C ALA A 135 4.26 -16.41 -2.24
N GLU A 136 2.97 -16.77 -2.20
CA GLU A 136 2.19 -17.10 -3.39
C GLU A 136 1.99 -15.87 -4.28
N LEU A 137 1.57 -14.75 -3.71
CA LEU A 137 1.42 -13.49 -4.44
C LEU A 137 2.71 -13.07 -5.16
N VAL A 138 3.87 -13.15 -4.48
CA VAL A 138 5.18 -12.85 -5.10
C VAL A 138 5.51 -13.76 -6.29
N LYS A 139 5.01 -15.01 -6.31
CA LYS A 139 5.19 -15.91 -7.46
C LYS A 139 4.26 -15.57 -8.62
N GLU A 140 3.14 -14.92 -8.34
CA GLU A 140 2.15 -14.50 -9.34
C GLU A 140 2.56 -13.19 -10.04
N GLY A 141 3.29 -12.31 -9.35
CA GLY A 141 3.83 -11.06 -9.90
C GLY A 141 3.92 -9.95 -8.86
#